data_AF-A0A952KLN3-F1
#
_entry.id   AF-A0A952KLN3-F1
#
_cell.length_a   1.000
_cell.length_b   1.000
_cell.length_c   1.000
_cell.angle_alpha   90.00
_cell.angle_beta   90.00
_cell.angle_gamma   90.00
#
_symmetry.space_group_name_H-M   'P 1'
#
loop_
_entity.id
_entity.type
_entity.pdbx_description
1 polymer ?
#
loop_
_entity_poly.entity_id
_entity_poly.type
_entity_poly.pdbx_seq_one_letter_code
_entity_poly.pdbx_strand_id
1 'polypeptide(L)'
;RWKALQFHAKRFYAPVIVTALRKDSVTTVSLVSDEGTARTFDYRLRVMDLDGKVLSDATRSVTVPARTSLKLDALADAGLLKGASPERTYAVVDLLDHGQPVSRAVAYFVPSKALKLSDPKIKSTLKAVPGGYALTLSSATLARQVWVDFGTLDIRPSDNAFDLLPGEPVTLTFTSDKGLAAVKKALAVRSLYGAAQ
;
A
#
# COMPACT_ATOMS: atom_id res chain seq x y z
N ARG A 1 -16.73 -8.43 11.92
CA ARG A 1 -15.93 -7.35 11.26
C ARG A 1 -14.59 -7.89 10.80
N TRP A 2 -14.08 -7.42 9.66
CA TRP A 2 -12.75 -7.81 9.17
C TRP A 2 -11.64 -7.24 10.06
N LYS A 3 -10.63 -8.07 10.34
CA LYS A 3 -9.35 -7.63 10.94
C LYS A 3 -8.38 -7.22 9.84
N ALA A 4 -7.27 -6.56 10.20
CA ALA A 4 -6.20 -6.21 9.26
C ALA A 4 -5.73 -7.40 8.40
N LEU A 5 -5.60 -8.59 9.00
CA LEU A 5 -5.22 -9.81 8.28
C LEU A 5 -6.16 -10.13 7.11
N GLN A 6 -7.47 -9.90 7.25
CA GLN A 6 -8.42 -10.23 6.19
C GLN A 6 -8.28 -9.27 4.99
N PHE A 7 -7.97 -7.99 5.25
CA PHE A 7 -7.68 -7.04 4.17
C PHE A 7 -6.35 -7.38 3.48
N HIS A 8 -5.34 -7.79 4.24
CA HIS A 8 -4.10 -8.30 3.66
C HIS A 8 -4.31 -9.59 2.86
N ALA A 9 -5.13 -10.52 3.34
CA ALA A 9 -5.45 -11.76 2.63
C ALA A 9 -6.12 -11.52 1.29
N LYS A 10 -7.04 -10.55 1.22
CA LYS A 10 -7.60 -10.09 -0.06
C LYS A 10 -6.52 -9.65 -1.06
N ARG A 11 -5.41 -9.06 -0.59
CA ARG A 11 -4.30 -8.59 -1.45
C ARG A 11 -3.33 -9.71 -1.81
N PHE A 12 -2.88 -10.50 -0.83
CA PHE A 12 -1.88 -11.54 -1.08
C PHE A 12 -2.44 -12.81 -1.72
N TYR A 13 -3.77 -12.94 -1.82
CA TYR A 13 -4.46 -13.95 -2.64
C TYR A 13 -5.14 -13.37 -3.88
N ALA A 14 -4.76 -12.16 -4.31
CA ALA A 14 -5.25 -11.64 -5.59
C ALA A 14 -4.71 -12.53 -6.75
N PRO A 15 -5.45 -12.67 -7.87
CA PRO A 15 -5.06 -13.56 -8.97
C PRO A 15 -3.70 -13.25 -9.60
N VAL A 16 -3.29 -11.98 -9.54
CA VAL A 16 -1.95 -11.54 -9.92
C VAL A 16 -1.40 -10.66 -8.82
N ILE A 17 -0.24 -11.03 -8.29
CA ILE A 17 0.44 -10.28 -7.25
C ILE A 17 1.90 -10.02 -7.59
N VAL A 18 2.41 -8.91 -7.09
CA VAL A 18 3.85 -8.70 -6.94
C VAL A 18 4.23 -8.80 -5.46
N THR A 19 5.36 -9.42 -5.20
CA THR A 19 5.93 -9.58 -3.86
C THR A 19 7.31 -8.93 -3.82
N ALA A 20 7.66 -8.38 -2.66
CA ALA A 20 8.99 -7.83 -2.38
C ALA A 20 9.42 -8.31 -1.00
N LEU A 21 10.11 -9.45 -0.96
CA LEU A 21 10.49 -10.11 0.29
C LEU A 21 11.96 -9.86 0.56
N ARG A 22 12.24 -9.12 1.64
CA ARG A 22 13.61 -8.82 2.09
C ARG A 22 14.10 -9.85 3.10
N LYS A 23 15.25 -10.45 2.82
CA LYS A 23 16.00 -11.34 3.71
C LYS A 23 17.49 -11.11 3.50
N ASP A 24 18.27 -11.07 4.58
CA ASP A 24 19.74 -10.94 4.54
C ASP A 24 20.22 -9.79 3.63
N SER A 25 19.60 -8.61 3.78
CA SER A 25 19.88 -7.39 2.98
C SER A 25 19.69 -7.51 1.47
N VAL A 26 18.90 -8.51 1.03
CA VAL A 26 18.48 -8.68 -0.36
C VAL A 26 16.95 -8.71 -0.42
N THR A 27 16.38 -7.86 -1.26
CA THR A 27 14.96 -7.87 -1.60
C THR A 27 14.74 -8.71 -2.86
N THR A 28 14.11 -9.87 -2.70
CA THR A 28 13.66 -10.68 -3.84
C THR A 28 12.30 -10.19 -4.28
N VAL A 29 12.20 -9.85 -5.57
CA VAL A 29 10.93 -9.45 -6.18
C VAL A 29 10.44 -10.59 -7.06
N SER A 30 9.20 -11.03 -6.83
CA SER A 30 8.56 -12.05 -7.65
C SER A 30 7.15 -11.62 -8.04
N LEU A 31 6.76 -11.96 -9.26
CA LEU A 31 5.40 -11.83 -9.77
C LEU A 31 4.75 -13.21 -9.77
N VAL A 32 3.59 -13.35 -9.14
CA VAL A 32 2.79 -14.57 -9.14
C VAL A 32 1.51 -14.32 -9.92
N SER A 33 1.18 -15.21 -10.85
CA SER A 33 -0.05 -15.15 -11.64
C SER A 33 -0.73 -16.51 -11.62
N ASP A 34 -2.00 -16.52 -11.19
CA ASP A 34 -2.90 -17.67 -11.29
C ASP A 34 -3.73 -17.64 -12.59
N GLU A 35 -3.56 -16.60 -13.43
CA GLU A 35 -4.29 -16.47 -14.69
C GLU A 35 -3.96 -17.61 -15.66
N GLY A 36 -4.97 -18.02 -16.45
CA GLY A 36 -4.85 -19.12 -17.42
C GLY A 36 -4.11 -18.76 -18.71
N THR A 37 -3.76 -17.49 -18.90
CA THR A 37 -3.07 -16.97 -20.09
C THR A 37 -1.87 -16.14 -19.69
N ALA A 38 -0.86 -16.09 -20.55
CA ALA A 38 0.25 -15.17 -20.36
C ALA A 38 -0.26 -13.72 -20.49
N ARG A 39 0.32 -12.81 -19.70
CA ARG A 39 -0.08 -11.40 -19.67
C ARG A 39 1.13 -10.50 -19.48
N THR A 40 1.09 -9.33 -20.09
CA THR A 40 2.15 -8.32 -19.97
C THR A 40 1.69 -7.21 -19.03
N PHE A 41 2.59 -6.81 -18.13
CA PHE A 41 2.40 -5.73 -17.18
C PHE A 41 3.59 -4.79 -17.22
N ASP A 42 3.44 -3.58 -16.69
CA ASP A 42 4.58 -2.74 -16.37
C ASP A 42 4.98 -2.95 -14.90
N TYR A 43 6.20 -3.42 -14.70
CA TYR A 43 6.83 -3.52 -13.39
C TYR A 43 7.54 -2.20 -13.09
N ARG A 44 7.08 -1.49 -12.05
CA ARG A 44 7.67 -0.23 -11.60
C ARG A 44 8.27 -0.39 -10.20
N LEU A 45 9.55 -0.04 -10.08
CA LEU A 45 10.28 0.03 -8.82
C LEU A 45 10.59 1.48 -8.50
N ARG A 46 10.10 1.93 -7.34
CA ARG A 46 10.47 3.22 -6.75
C ARG A 46 11.23 3.00 -5.46
N VAL A 47 12.25 3.82 -5.24
CA VAL A 47 12.85 3.99 -3.92
C VAL A 47 12.53 5.41 -3.48
N MET A 48 11.93 5.54 -2.30
CA MET A 48 11.41 6.81 -1.80
C MET A 48 11.86 7.02 -0.37
N ASP A 49 12.03 8.28 0.03
CA ASP A 49 12.12 8.60 1.45
C ASP A 49 10.73 8.74 2.10
N LEU A 50 10.69 8.71 3.43
CA LEU A 50 9.45 8.78 4.22
C LEU A 50 8.68 10.09 4.04
N ASP A 51 9.30 11.16 3.53
CA ASP A 51 8.65 12.45 3.30
C ASP A 51 8.16 12.60 1.85
N GLY A 52 8.33 11.57 1.01
CA GLY A 52 7.81 11.51 -0.34
C GLY A 52 8.80 11.87 -1.44
N LYS A 53 10.06 12.15 -1.12
CA LYS A 53 11.08 12.35 -2.15
C LYS A 53 11.34 11.02 -2.85
N VAL A 54 11.24 11.04 -4.18
CA VAL A 54 11.65 9.92 -5.02
C VAL A 54 13.17 9.94 -5.18
N LEU A 55 13.84 8.87 -4.77
CA LEU A 55 15.30 8.68 -4.88
C LEU A 55 15.66 7.95 -6.19
N SER A 56 14.81 7.02 -6.62
CA SER A 56 14.88 6.39 -7.93
C SER A 56 13.51 5.92 -8.37
N ASP A 57 13.27 5.91 -9.68
CA ASP A 57 12.04 5.45 -10.31
C ASP A 57 12.41 4.77 -11.63
N ALA A 58 12.08 3.48 -11.75
CA ALA A 58 12.36 2.70 -12.94
C ALA A 58 11.16 1.82 -13.27
N THR A 59 10.80 1.80 -14.55
CA THR A 59 9.72 0.97 -15.08
C THR A 59 10.25 0.13 -16.23
N ARG A 60 9.86 -1.14 -16.28
CA ARG A 60 10.08 -2.00 -17.44
C ARG A 60 8.88 -2.93 -17.64
N SER A 61 8.57 -3.24 -18.88
CA SER A 61 7.52 -4.21 -19.19
C SER A 61 8.00 -5.63 -18.89
N VAL A 62 7.09 -6.46 -18.37
CA VAL A 62 7.33 -7.87 -18.08
C VAL A 62 6.14 -8.71 -18.52
N THR A 63 6.41 -9.80 -19.23
CA THR A 63 5.42 -10.81 -19.57
C THR A 63 5.49 -11.93 -18.55
N VAL A 64 4.40 -12.16 -17.82
CA VAL A 64 4.23 -13.31 -16.94
C VAL A 64 3.52 -14.44 -17.70
N PRO A 65 4.10 -15.65 -17.75
CA PRO A 65 3.39 -16.85 -18.22
C PRO A 65 2.11 -17.15 -17.42
N ALA A 66 1.24 -17.99 -18.00
CA ALA A 66 0.09 -18.51 -17.27
C ALA A 66 0.53 -19.35 -16.06
N ARG A 67 -0.19 -19.24 -14.93
CA ARG A 67 -0.04 -20.10 -13.73
C ARG A 67 1.41 -20.26 -13.26
N THR A 68 2.10 -19.15 -13.00
CA THR A 68 3.53 -19.18 -12.66
C THR A 68 3.89 -18.27 -11.48
N SER A 69 5.05 -18.55 -10.90
CA SER A 69 5.79 -17.65 -10.02
C SER A 69 7.11 -17.30 -10.70
N LEU A 70 7.21 -16.06 -11.18
CA LEU A 70 8.37 -15.55 -11.88
C LEU A 70 9.19 -14.64 -10.95
N LYS A 71 10.42 -15.04 -10.64
CA LYS A 71 11.39 -14.15 -9.98
C LYS A 71 11.84 -13.08 -10.96
N LEU A 72 11.62 -11.81 -10.62
CA LEU A 72 11.96 -10.66 -11.45
C LEU A 72 13.34 -10.09 -11.12
N ASP A 73 13.64 -9.94 -9.83
CA ASP A 73 14.90 -9.34 -9.37
C ASP A 73 15.36 -9.93 -8.04
N ALA A 74 16.65 -9.75 -7.77
CA ALA A 74 17.25 -9.85 -6.44
C ALA A 74 18.08 -8.59 -6.20
N LEU A 75 17.55 -7.69 -5.37
CA LEU A 75 18.04 -6.32 -5.22
C LEU A 75 18.73 -6.17 -3.87
N ALA A 76 20.04 -5.97 -3.88
CA ALA A 76 20.79 -5.69 -2.66
C ALA A 76 20.44 -4.29 -2.11
N ASP A 77 20.37 -4.17 -0.78
CA ASP A 77 20.07 -2.91 -0.10
C ASP A 77 21.02 -1.78 -0.55
N ALA A 78 22.31 -2.07 -0.71
CA ALA A 78 23.29 -1.08 -1.16
C ALA A 78 22.92 -0.48 -2.53
N GLY A 79 22.38 -1.29 -3.45
CA GLY A 79 21.93 -0.86 -4.77
C GLY A 79 20.62 -0.08 -4.75
N LEU A 80 19.71 -0.41 -3.82
CA LEU A 80 18.45 0.31 -3.63
C LEU A 80 18.65 1.65 -2.91
N LEU A 81 19.41 1.64 -1.82
CA LEU A 81 19.63 2.81 -0.97
C LEU A 81 20.62 3.80 -1.58
N LYS A 82 21.68 3.31 -2.25
CA LYS A 82 22.75 4.15 -2.82
C LYS A 82 23.28 5.22 -1.84
N GLY A 83 23.46 4.82 -0.58
CA GLY A 83 23.89 5.70 0.52
C GLY A 83 22.78 6.42 1.28
N ALA A 84 21.51 6.28 0.88
CA ALA A 84 20.37 6.80 1.64
C ALA A 84 20.19 6.06 2.97
N SER A 85 19.59 6.75 3.95
CA SER A 85 19.36 6.20 5.29
C SER A 85 18.28 5.11 5.27
N PRO A 86 18.58 3.87 5.70
CA PRO A 86 17.60 2.78 5.68
C PRO A 86 16.41 3.00 6.64
N GLU A 87 16.58 3.84 7.68
CA GLU A 87 15.52 4.23 8.62
C GLU A 87 14.54 5.26 8.03
N ARG A 88 14.92 5.91 6.93
CA ARG A 88 14.14 6.95 6.25
C ARG A 88 13.78 6.60 4.81
N THR A 89 14.03 5.37 4.38
CA THR A 89 13.85 4.96 2.99
C THR A 89 13.03 3.67 2.92
N TYR A 90 12.25 3.54 1.86
CA TYR A 90 11.49 2.33 1.54
C TYR A 90 11.43 2.13 0.03
N ALA A 91 11.20 0.89 -0.39
CA ALA A 91 10.99 0.55 -1.79
C ALA A 91 9.51 0.23 -2.03
N VAL A 92 8.97 0.74 -3.13
CA VAL A 92 7.63 0.45 -3.63
C VAL A 92 7.78 -0.30 -4.94
N VAL A 93 7.15 -1.46 -5.00
CA VAL A 93 7.03 -2.24 -6.22
C VAL A 93 5.56 -2.20 -6.62
N ASP A 94 5.29 -1.63 -7.78
CA ASP A 94 3.98 -1.61 -8.41
C ASP A 94 3.99 -2.55 -9.61
N LEU A 95 2.93 -3.35 -9.74
CA LEU A 95 2.55 -3.98 -11.00
C LEU A 95 1.42 -3.17 -11.61
N LEU A 96 1.66 -2.61 -12.79
CA LEU A 96 0.73 -1.76 -13.48
C LEU A 96 0.12 -2.48 -14.68
N ASP A 97 -1.18 -2.34 -14.84
CA ASP A 97 -1.96 -2.77 -15.98
C ASP A 97 -2.56 -1.54 -16.65
N HIS A 98 -2.12 -1.23 -17.87
CA HIS A 98 -2.51 -0.01 -18.58
C HIS A 98 -2.34 1.27 -17.73
N GLY A 99 -1.23 1.35 -16.99
CA GLY A 99 -0.90 2.47 -16.11
C GLY A 99 -1.62 2.47 -14.74
N GLN A 100 -2.51 1.52 -14.47
CA GLN A 100 -3.21 1.39 -13.20
C GLN A 100 -2.56 0.33 -12.30
N PRO A 101 -2.31 0.62 -11.01
CA PRO A 101 -1.74 -0.37 -10.10
C PRO A 101 -2.75 -1.48 -9.80
N VAL A 102 -2.41 -2.71 -10.18
CA VAL A 102 -3.20 -3.93 -9.89
C VAL A 102 -2.64 -4.71 -8.71
N SER A 103 -1.35 -4.52 -8.41
CA SER A 103 -0.72 -5.07 -7.21
C SER A 103 0.40 -4.15 -6.75
N ARG A 104 0.63 -4.10 -5.44
CA ARG A 104 1.68 -3.31 -4.81
C ARG A 104 2.31 -4.09 -3.66
N ALA A 105 3.64 -4.07 -3.61
CA ALA A 105 4.42 -4.49 -2.46
C ALA A 105 5.29 -3.34 -1.96
N VAL A 106 5.43 -3.23 -0.64
CA VAL A 106 6.30 -2.23 0.00
C VAL A 106 7.33 -2.96 0.84
N ALA A 107 8.61 -2.69 0.58
CA ALA A 107 9.73 -3.23 1.33
C ALA A 107 10.40 -2.14 2.17
N TYR A 108 10.68 -2.47 3.43
CA TYR A 108 11.35 -1.60 4.40
C TYR A 108 12.72 -2.20 4.74
N PHE A 109 13.71 -1.34 4.97
CA PHE A 109 15.10 -1.76 5.20
C PHE A 109 15.44 -1.98 6.68
N VAL A 110 14.57 -1.53 7.57
CA VAL A 110 14.67 -1.72 9.03
C VAL A 110 13.33 -2.19 9.61
N PRO A 111 13.34 -2.82 10.81
CA PRO A 111 12.11 -3.11 11.53
C PRO A 111 11.27 -1.85 11.78
N SER A 112 9.95 -2.01 11.88
CA SER A 112 9.00 -0.90 12.03
C SER A 112 9.37 0.11 13.11
N LYS A 113 9.85 -0.34 14.27
CA LYS A 113 10.24 0.50 15.41
C LYS A 113 11.47 1.38 15.17
N ALA A 114 12.26 1.06 14.15
CA ALA A 114 13.45 1.82 13.78
C ALA A 114 13.18 2.81 12.62
N LEU A 115 11.99 2.75 12.00
CA LEU A 115 11.62 3.74 10.98
C LEU A 115 11.41 5.11 11.64
N LYS A 116 12.02 6.14 11.07
CA LYS A 116 11.87 7.53 11.51
C LYS A 116 10.64 8.17 10.86
N LEU A 117 9.47 7.58 11.10
CA LEU A 117 8.17 8.04 10.59
C LEU A 117 7.88 9.46 11.10
N SER A 118 7.52 10.35 10.19
CA SER A 118 6.94 11.66 10.50
C SER A 118 5.43 11.50 10.80
N ASP A 119 4.82 12.43 11.53
CA ASP A 119 3.36 12.49 11.65
C ASP A 119 2.75 12.71 10.26
N PRO A 120 1.97 11.75 9.72
CA PRO A 120 1.42 11.87 8.39
C PRO A 120 0.32 12.91 8.25
N LYS A 121 -0.24 13.44 9.34
CA LYS A 121 -1.33 14.43 9.32
C LYS A 121 -2.40 14.08 8.28
N ILE A 122 -2.87 12.82 8.32
CA ILE A 122 -3.74 12.25 7.28
C ILE A 122 -4.99 13.13 7.13
N LYS A 123 -5.18 13.67 5.93
CA LYS A 123 -6.38 14.42 5.58
C LYS A 123 -7.46 13.43 5.18
N SER A 124 -8.66 13.62 5.71
CA SER A 124 -9.82 12.77 5.42
C SER A 124 -11.00 13.60 4.93
N THR A 125 -11.52 13.28 3.74
CA THR A 125 -12.73 13.89 3.19
C THR A 125 -13.81 12.84 3.02
N LEU A 126 -14.89 12.95 3.78
CA LEU A 126 -16.05 12.05 3.71
C LEU A 126 -17.20 12.73 2.97
N LYS A 127 -17.77 12.05 1.97
CA LYS A 127 -18.92 12.52 1.19
C LYS A 127 -19.97 11.42 1.05
N ALA A 128 -21.24 11.81 1.01
CA ALA A 128 -22.31 10.93 0.55
C ALA A 128 -22.22 10.81 -0.98
N VAL A 129 -22.43 9.61 -1.51
CA VAL A 129 -22.42 9.30 -2.94
C VAL A 129 -23.58 8.34 -3.25
N PRO A 130 -24.01 8.18 -4.51
CA PRO A 130 -24.99 7.16 -4.86
C PRO A 130 -24.53 5.79 -4.34
N GLY A 131 -25.38 5.12 -3.56
CA GLY A 131 -25.08 3.81 -2.98
C GLY A 131 -24.26 3.83 -1.68
N GLY A 132 -23.96 4.98 -1.07
CA GLY A 132 -23.35 5.03 0.27
C GLY A 132 -22.44 6.24 0.49
N TYR A 133 -21.19 5.98 0.86
CA TYR A 133 -20.20 6.99 1.23
C TYR A 133 -18.86 6.74 0.53
N ALA A 134 -18.16 7.84 0.25
CA ALA A 134 -16.79 7.86 -0.21
C ALA A 134 -15.91 8.63 0.78
N LEU A 135 -14.85 7.98 1.27
CA LEU A 135 -13.84 8.54 2.16
C LEU A 135 -12.51 8.62 1.40
N THR A 136 -12.11 9.83 1.04
CA THR A 136 -10.78 10.08 0.43
C THR A 136 -9.78 10.43 1.51
N LEU A 137 -8.67 9.68 1.56
CA LEU A 137 -7.54 9.89 2.44
C LEU A 137 -6.33 10.36 1.64
N SER A 138 -5.58 11.34 2.17
CA SER A 138 -4.32 11.78 1.58
C SER A 138 -3.32 12.20 2.66
N SER A 139 -2.03 12.08 2.33
CA SER A 139 -0.92 12.53 3.18
C SER A 139 0.22 13.04 2.31
N ALA A 140 1.03 13.93 2.88
CA ALA A 140 2.26 14.43 2.27
C ALA A 140 3.49 13.57 2.63
N THR A 141 3.39 12.70 3.65
CA THR A 141 4.44 11.76 4.05
C THR A 141 3.87 10.35 4.05
N LEU A 142 4.73 9.33 4.21
CA LEU A 142 4.26 7.95 4.28
C LEU A 142 3.37 7.76 5.52
N ALA A 143 2.12 7.34 5.32
CA ALA A 143 1.28 6.84 6.39
C ALA A 143 1.20 5.31 6.31
N ARG A 144 1.98 4.63 7.15
CA ARG A 144 2.09 3.17 7.13
C ARG A 144 0.94 2.51 7.89
N GLN A 145 0.37 1.44 7.34
CA GLN A 145 -0.72 0.64 7.92
C GLN A 145 -1.90 1.51 8.42
N VAL A 146 -2.39 2.39 7.55
CA VAL A 146 -3.60 3.19 7.77
C VAL A 146 -4.76 2.27 8.12
N TRP A 147 -5.40 2.55 9.26
CA TRP A 147 -6.60 1.89 9.70
C TRP A 147 -7.73 2.89 9.88
N VAL A 148 -8.83 2.65 9.18
CA VAL A 148 -10.09 3.38 9.31
C VAL A 148 -11.04 2.58 10.19
N ASP A 149 -11.58 3.24 11.22
CA ASP A 149 -12.52 2.68 12.17
C ASP A 149 -13.78 3.56 12.26
N PHE A 150 -14.91 2.95 12.63
CA PHE A 150 -16.20 3.64 12.77
C PHE A 150 -16.84 3.37 14.15
N GLY A 151 -16.02 3.07 15.16
CA GLY A 151 -16.46 2.80 16.53
C GLY A 151 -17.45 1.65 16.61
N THR A 152 -18.64 1.91 17.14
CA THR A 152 -19.69 0.91 17.27
C THR A 152 -20.48 0.68 15.98
N LEU A 153 -20.32 1.50 14.95
CA LEU A 153 -21.04 1.34 13.67
C LEU A 153 -20.50 0.13 12.91
N ASP A 154 -21.41 -0.71 12.41
CA ASP A 154 -21.04 -1.88 11.60
C ASP A 154 -20.83 -1.49 10.14
N ILE A 155 -19.66 -0.90 9.87
CA ILE A 155 -19.25 -0.42 8.55
C ILE A 155 -18.02 -1.22 8.10
N ARG A 156 -18.06 -1.74 6.87
CA ARG A 156 -16.91 -2.36 6.20
C ARG A 156 -16.47 -1.49 5.02
N PRO A 157 -15.32 -0.77 5.12
CA PRO A 157 -14.75 -0.08 3.97
C PRO A 157 -14.30 -1.07 2.88
N SER A 158 -14.29 -0.59 1.64
CA SER A 158 -13.85 -1.35 0.46
C SER A 158 -12.41 -1.86 0.59
N ASP A 159 -11.59 -1.13 1.35
CA ASP A 159 -10.25 -1.53 1.77
C ASP A 159 -9.85 -0.92 3.13
N ASN A 160 -8.83 -1.49 3.79
CA ASN A 160 -8.30 -1.02 5.08
C ASN A 160 -6.92 -1.64 5.37
N ALA A 161 -6.17 -1.17 6.38
CA ALA A 161 -4.83 -1.69 6.69
C ALA A 161 -3.85 -1.63 5.50
N PHE A 162 -3.73 -0.47 4.86
CA PHE A 162 -2.85 -0.22 3.72
C PHE A 162 -1.83 0.88 4.02
N ASP A 163 -0.78 0.97 3.21
CA ASP A 163 0.13 2.10 3.25
C ASP A 163 -0.39 3.20 2.31
N LEU A 164 -0.52 4.43 2.82
CA LEU A 164 -0.88 5.60 2.04
C LEU A 164 0.41 6.34 1.65
N LEU A 165 0.71 6.33 0.35
CA LEU A 165 1.93 6.94 -0.16
C LEU A 165 1.77 8.47 -0.32
N PRO A 166 2.88 9.23 -0.15
CA PRO A 166 2.90 10.67 -0.41
C PRO A 166 2.36 11.01 -1.80
N GLY A 167 1.38 11.93 -1.85
CA GLY A 167 0.82 12.40 -3.12
C GLY A 167 -0.08 11.40 -3.86
N GLU A 168 -0.41 10.26 -3.26
CA GLU A 168 -1.33 9.26 -3.83
C GLU A 168 -2.61 9.14 -2.98
N PRO A 169 -3.66 9.94 -3.24
CA PRO A 169 -4.91 9.83 -2.51
C PRO A 169 -5.58 8.47 -2.72
N VAL A 170 -6.11 7.88 -1.64
CA VAL A 170 -6.88 6.64 -1.68
C VAL A 170 -8.34 6.96 -1.33
N THR A 171 -9.28 6.48 -2.15
CA THR A 171 -10.71 6.61 -1.87
C THR A 171 -11.31 5.26 -1.49
N LEU A 172 -11.85 5.20 -0.27
CA LEU A 172 -12.57 4.04 0.26
C LEU A 172 -14.07 4.25 0.09
N THR A 173 -14.79 3.19 -0.27
CA THR A 173 -16.25 3.20 -0.38
C THR A 173 -16.88 2.26 0.63
N PHE A 174 -18.06 2.62 1.13
CA PHE A 174 -18.84 1.78 2.04
C PHE A 174 -20.29 2.22 2.14
N THR A 175 -21.13 1.33 2.65
CA THR A 175 -22.53 1.59 2.98
C THR A 175 -22.69 1.80 4.49
N SER A 176 -23.72 2.54 4.88
CA SER A 176 -24.20 2.64 6.26
C SER A 176 -25.68 3.02 6.27
N ASP A 177 -26.42 2.51 7.25
CA ASP A 177 -27.79 2.93 7.55
C ASP A 177 -27.85 4.27 8.32
N LYS A 178 -26.69 4.78 8.77
CA LYS A 178 -26.58 6.06 9.48
C LYS A 178 -26.32 7.20 8.51
N GLY A 179 -26.80 8.39 8.87
CA GLY A 179 -26.55 9.62 8.12
C GLY A 179 -25.11 10.13 8.24
N LEU A 180 -24.71 10.98 7.28
CA LEU A 180 -23.34 11.51 7.13
C LEU A 180 -22.75 12.07 8.43
N ALA A 181 -23.52 12.82 9.22
CA ALA A 181 -23.06 13.41 10.47
C ALA A 181 -22.67 12.34 11.51
N ALA A 182 -23.45 11.26 11.62
CA ALA A 182 -23.18 10.17 12.53
C ALA A 182 -21.94 9.36 12.09
N VAL A 183 -21.82 9.08 10.78
CA VAL A 183 -20.65 8.42 10.21
C VAL A 183 -19.39 9.26 10.44
N LYS A 184 -19.46 10.57 10.18
CA LYS A 184 -18.34 11.49 10.39
C LYS A 184 -17.92 11.57 11.86
N LYS A 185 -18.88 11.57 12.78
CA LYS A 185 -18.59 11.57 14.23
C LYS A 185 -17.90 10.28 14.69
N ALA A 186 -18.22 9.14 14.07
CA ALA A 186 -17.66 7.85 14.42
C ALA A 186 -16.33 7.53 13.71
N LEU A 187 -16.00 8.25 12.64
CA LEU A 187 -14.79 8.05 11.84
C LEU A 187 -13.53 8.32 12.67
N ALA A 188 -12.68 7.31 12.79
CA ALA A 188 -11.32 7.44 13.30
C ALA A 188 -10.32 6.90 12.26
N VAL A 189 -9.24 7.64 12.03
CA VAL A 189 -8.15 7.25 11.14
C VAL A 189 -6.87 7.21 11.93
N ARG A 190 -6.19 6.07 11.93
CA ARG A 190 -4.89 5.87 12.59
C ARG A 190 -3.88 5.31 11.60
N SER A 191 -2.61 5.43 11.93
CA SER A 191 -1.50 4.79 11.22
C SER A 191 -0.52 4.22 12.24
N LEU A 192 0.49 3.50 11.77
CA LEU A 192 1.53 2.94 12.62
C LEU A 192 2.29 4.01 13.42
N TYR A 193 2.37 5.25 12.91
CA TYR A 193 3.04 6.36 13.61
C TYR A 193 2.50 6.55 15.03
N GLY A 194 1.18 6.65 15.19
CA GLY A 194 0.55 6.85 16.50
C GLY A 194 0.58 5.63 17.42
N ALA A 195 1.02 4.46 16.93
CA ALA A 195 1.15 3.23 17.72
C ALA A 195 2.61 2.89 18.06
N ALA A 196 3.58 3.61 17.50
CA ALA A 196 5.01 3.39 17.68
C ALA A 196 5.67 4.44 18.60
N GLN A 197 4.86 5.33 19.20
CA GLN A 197 5.28 6.30 20.21
C GLN A 197 5.12 5.76 21.63
#